data_AF-A0A8T3CLM6-F1
#
_entry.id   AF-A0A8T3CLM6-F1
#
_cell.length_a   1.000
_cell.length_b   1.000
_cell.length_c   1.000
_cell.angle_alpha   90.00
_cell.angle_beta   90.00
_cell.angle_gamma   90.00
#
_symmetry.space_group_name_H-M   'P 1'
#
loop_
_entity.id
_entity.type
_entity.pdbx_description
1 polymer ?
#
loop_
_entity_poly.entity_id
_entity_poly.type
_entity_poly.pdbx_seq_one_letter_code
_entity_poly.pdbx_strand_id
1 'polypeptide(L)'
;MCIGTQVIRIGMEMRTRALDLITDLLGTPSLSAMASACEGARAHILRGPHKPPSLSVLYMLSEGATHEAVHLLCRMLVFDPAKRISGSDALSHPYLDEGRLRYHTCMCQCCYSVPSGRVYTRDFEPPAERPFSHSYEQSLLSVWQGKELIHRFITEHQQGKRVPLCINPQSAAFKTFIRSTAWHSSKVSRKEER
;
A
#
# COMPACT_ATOMS: atom_id res chain seq x y z
N MET A 1 -11.68 16.20 -37.51
CA MET A 1 -10.61 16.66 -36.58
C MET A 1 -11.30 17.18 -35.32
N CYS A 2 -10.68 17.01 -34.14
CA CYS A 2 -11.14 17.46 -32.79
C CYS A 2 -11.68 16.40 -31.80
N ILE A 3 -11.39 15.11 -31.96
CA ILE A 3 -11.69 14.10 -30.91
C ILE A 3 -10.49 13.83 -29.98
N GLY A 4 -9.27 14.14 -30.41
CA GLY A 4 -8.03 13.89 -29.64
C GLY A 4 -7.71 14.93 -28.57
N THR A 5 -8.06 16.21 -28.78
CA THR A 5 -7.73 17.30 -27.85
C THR A 5 -8.59 17.28 -26.59
N GLN A 6 -9.82 16.77 -26.68
CA GLN A 6 -10.79 16.83 -25.59
C GLN A 6 -10.53 15.75 -24.51
N VAL A 7 -10.14 14.54 -24.93
CA VAL A 7 -9.73 13.47 -24.00
C VAL A 7 -8.40 13.80 -23.31
N ILE A 8 -7.45 14.38 -24.04
CA ILE A 8 -6.19 14.86 -23.46
C ILE A 8 -6.45 16.00 -22.47
N ARG A 9 -7.35 16.95 -22.80
CA ARG A 9 -7.76 18.02 -21.86
C ARG A 9 -8.40 17.48 -20.60
N ILE A 10 -9.34 16.54 -20.69
CA ILE A 10 -9.98 15.96 -19.49
C ILE A 10 -8.93 15.21 -18.63
N GLY A 11 -8.02 14.47 -19.26
CA GLY A 11 -6.92 13.80 -18.54
C GLY A 11 -5.91 14.77 -17.92
N MET A 12 -5.66 15.92 -18.55
CA MET A 12 -4.81 16.98 -17.99
C MET A 12 -5.52 17.77 -16.88
N GLU A 13 -6.81 18.09 -17.05
CA GLU A 13 -7.64 18.81 -16.06
C GLU A 13 -7.82 18.00 -14.77
N MET A 14 -7.98 16.66 -14.86
CA MET A 14 -7.98 15.79 -13.67
C MET A 14 -6.64 15.81 -12.93
N ARG A 15 -5.52 15.82 -13.66
CA ARG A 15 -4.17 15.85 -13.06
C ARG A 15 -3.83 17.20 -12.44
N THR A 16 -4.29 18.32 -13.02
CA THR A 16 -4.08 19.65 -12.43
C THR A 16 -4.93 19.87 -11.19
N ARG A 17 -6.19 19.39 -11.17
CA ARG A 17 -7.06 19.48 -9.98
C ARG A 17 -6.45 18.82 -8.74
N ALA A 18 -5.82 17.66 -8.90
CA ALA A 18 -5.14 17.00 -7.80
C ALA A 18 -3.97 17.84 -7.25
N LEU A 19 -3.19 18.49 -8.14
CA LEU A 19 -2.11 19.40 -7.72
C LEU A 19 -2.66 20.65 -7.01
N ASP A 20 -3.78 21.18 -7.47
CA ASP A 20 -4.43 22.33 -6.85
C ASP A 20 -4.81 22.00 -5.40
N LEU A 21 -5.47 20.86 -5.17
CA LEU A 21 -5.83 20.39 -3.81
C LEU A 21 -4.60 20.19 -2.91
N ILE A 22 -3.52 19.63 -3.44
CA ILE A 22 -2.28 19.44 -2.68
C ILE A 22 -1.68 20.80 -2.32
N THR A 23 -1.61 21.75 -3.26
CA THR A 23 -1.09 23.11 -3.00
C THR A 23 -2.00 23.94 -2.09
N ASP A 24 -3.31 23.69 -2.07
CA ASP A 24 -4.24 24.32 -1.13
C ASP A 24 -3.98 23.87 0.32
N LEU A 25 -3.60 22.60 0.51
CA LEU A 25 -3.29 22.05 1.83
C LEU A 25 -1.87 22.40 2.29
N LEU A 26 -0.87 22.13 1.45
CA LEU A 26 0.55 22.22 1.80
C LEU A 26 1.17 23.59 1.51
N GLY A 27 0.45 24.46 0.80
CA GLY A 27 0.97 25.74 0.31
C GLY A 27 1.78 25.61 -0.98
N THR A 28 2.23 26.74 -1.52
CA THR A 28 3.08 26.77 -2.72
C THR A 28 4.50 26.31 -2.37
N PRO A 29 5.00 25.20 -2.96
CA PRO A 29 6.35 24.71 -2.67
C PRO A 29 7.43 25.63 -3.25
N SER A 30 8.59 25.66 -2.60
CA SER A 30 9.79 26.31 -3.15
C SER A 30 10.28 25.60 -4.43
N LEU A 31 11.06 26.31 -5.27
CA LEU A 31 11.68 25.71 -6.46
C LEU A 31 12.54 24.49 -6.14
N SER A 32 13.27 24.51 -5.02
CA SER A 32 14.08 23.38 -4.56
C SER A 32 13.24 22.14 -4.25
N ALA A 33 12.06 22.33 -3.63
CA ALA A 33 11.15 21.25 -3.28
C ALA A 33 10.46 20.64 -4.51
N MET A 34 10.47 21.34 -5.65
CA MET A 34 9.94 20.86 -6.93
C MET A 34 11.04 20.30 -7.86
N ALA A 35 12.27 20.09 -7.37
CA ALA A 35 13.40 19.67 -8.21
C ALA A 35 13.19 18.35 -8.97
N SER A 36 12.34 17.45 -8.45
CA SER A 36 11.96 16.18 -9.09
C SER A 36 10.67 16.24 -9.91
N ALA A 37 9.92 17.35 -9.83
CA ALA A 37 8.65 17.49 -10.56
C ALA A 37 8.90 17.69 -12.05
N CYS A 38 7.99 17.21 -12.90
CA CYS A 38 8.04 17.46 -14.34
C CYS A 38 7.76 18.93 -14.67
N GLU A 39 8.21 19.38 -15.84
CA GLU A 39 8.10 20.78 -16.28
C GLU A 39 6.65 21.28 -16.28
N GLY A 40 5.71 20.47 -16.79
CA GLY A 40 4.29 20.82 -16.82
C GLY A 40 3.69 21.03 -15.43
N ALA A 41 4.09 20.23 -14.43
CA ALA A 41 3.63 20.41 -13.05
C ALA A 41 4.22 21.69 -12.41
N ARG A 42 5.52 21.96 -12.64
CA ARG A 42 6.17 23.20 -12.17
C ARG A 42 5.50 24.43 -12.76
N ALA A 43 5.30 24.44 -14.08
CA ALA A 43 4.65 25.54 -14.77
C ALA A 43 3.21 25.74 -14.29
N HIS A 44 2.48 24.65 -13.98
CA HIS A 44 1.14 24.76 -13.41
C HIS A 44 1.14 25.42 -12.03
N ILE A 45 2.00 24.96 -11.11
CA ILE A 45 2.09 25.49 -9.75
C ILE A 45 2.53 26.96 -9.75
N LEU A 46 3.51 27.32 -10.57
CA LEU A 46 4.06 28.68 -10.65
C LEU A 46 3.14 29.69 -11.34
N ARG A 47 2.18 29.23 -12.17
CA ARG A 47 1.13 30.10 -12.74
C ARG A 47 0.07 30.49 -11.72
N GLY A 48 -0.11 29.68 -10.68
CA GLY A 48 -1.05 29.95 -9.61
C GLY A 48 -0.54 31.04 -8.65
N PRO A 49 -1.43 31.69 -7.88
CA PRO A 49 -1.03 32.58 -6.81
C PRO A 49 -0.27 31.80 -5.72
N HIS A 50 0.63 32.48 -5.02
CA HIS A 50 1.32 31.92 -3.87
C HIS A 50 0.32 31.68 -2.72
N LYS A 51 0.30 30.46 -2.17
CA LYS A 51 -0.61 30.04 -1.09
C LYS A 51 0.21 29.65 0.16
N PRO A 52 -0.17 30.12 1.36
CA PRO A 52 0.43 29.62 2.60
C PRO A 52 -0.04 28.19 2.92
N PRO A 53 0.74 27.39 3.68
CA PRO A 53 0.29 26.08 4.15
C PRO A 53 -0.92 26.18 5.07
N SER A 54 -1.92 25.31 4.87
CA SER A 54 -3.16 25.27 5.65
C SER A 54 -3.26 23.96 6.46
N LEU A 55 -2.18 23.62 7.19
CA LEU A 55 -2.08 22.37 7.93
C LEU A 55 -3.05 22.27 9.12
N SER A 56 -3.60 23.40 9.58
CA SER A 56 -4.61 23.43 10.65
C SER A 56 -5.88 22.67 10.27
N VAL A 57 -6.20 22.57 8.98
CA VAL A 57 -7.34 21.78 8.47
C VAL A 57 -7.21 20.30 8.86
N LEU A 58 -5.99 19.79 9.02
CA LEU A 58 -5.76 18.39 9.40
C LEU A 58 -6.37 18.04 10.76
N TYR A 59 -6.43 18.99 11.70
CA TYR A 59 -7.09 18.80 12.99
C TYR A 59 -8.61 18.68 12.87
N MET A 60 -9.21 19.16 11.78
CA MET A 60 -10.66 19.08 11.55
C MET A 60 -11.08 17.89 10.69
N LEU A 61 -10.13 17.08 10.20
CA LEU A 61 -10.43 15.92 9.35
C LEU A 61 -11.10 14.76 10.11
N SER A 62 -10.86 14.65 11.42
CA SER A 62 -11.40 13.58 12.24
C SER A 62 -11.45 13.98 13.71
N GLU A 63 -12.47 13.51 14.43
CA GLU A 63 -12.57 13.61 15.90
C GLU A 63 -11.39 12.95 16.62
N GLY A 64 -10.69 12.01 15.96
CA GLY A 64 -9.50 11.33 16.49
C GLY A 64 -8.17 11.98 16.12
N ALA A 65 -8.16 13.19 15.54
CA ALA A 65 -6.94 13.88 15.13
C ALA A 65 -6.13 14.41 16.33
N THR A 66 -5.39 13.52 17.00
CA THR A 66 -4.46 13.90 18.06
C THR A 66 -3.30 14.73 17.51
N HIS A 67 -2.61 15.47 18.38
CA HIS A 67 -1.45 16.25 17.97
C HIS A 67 -0.34 15.36 17.37
N GLU A 68 -0.13 14.17 17.93
CA GLU A 68 0.84 13.19 17.42
C GLU A 68 0.43 12.66 16.04
N ALA A 69 -0.87 12.44 15.80
CA ALA A 69 -1.38 12.00 14.50
C ALA A 69 -1.12 13.06 13.42
N VAL A 70 -1.49 14.32 13.71
CA VAL A 70 -1.29 15.44 12.79
C VAL A 70 0.20 15.71 12.57
N HIS A 71 1.02 15.61 13.62
CA HIS A 71 2.48 15.75 13.49
C HIS A 71 3.07 14.70 12.55
N LEU A 72 2.69 13.42 12.68
CA LEU A 72 3.12 12.36 11.78
C LEU A 72 2.66 12.63 10.34
N LEU A 73 1.41 13.04 10.15
CA LEU A 73 0.88 13.38 8.83
C LEU A 73 1.65 14.54 8.18
N CYS A 74 1.98 15.60 8.92
CA CYS A 74 2.79 16.70 8.41
C CYS A 74 4.19 16.25 7.97
N ARG A 75 4.75 15.24 8.62
CA ARG A 75 6.06 14.64 8.27
C ARG A 75 5.97 13.73 7.03
N MET A 76 4.79 13.16 6.75
CA MET A 76 4.52 12.33 5.56
C MET A 76 4.10 13.17 4.33
N LEU A 77 3.32 14.23 4.54
CA LEU A 77 2.77 15.10 3.51
C LEU A 77 3.73 16.24 3.20
N VAL A 78 4.87 15.90 2.60
CA VAL A 78 5.89 16.86 2.15
C VAL A 78 6.04 16.79 0.62
N PHE A 79 6.09 17.96 -0.01
CA PHE A 79 6.27 18.10 -1.47
C PHE A 79 7.58 17.48 -1.95
N ASP A 80 8.67 17.81 -1.27
CA ASP A 80 10.00 17.27 -1.55
C ASP A 80 10.07 15.82 -1.05
N PRO A 81 10.20 14.83 -1.95
CA PRO A 81 10.26 13.43 -1.55
C PRO A 81 11.49 13.12 -0.69
N ALA A 82 12.59 13.87 -0.84
CA ALA A 82 13.80 13.65 -0.06
C ALA A 82 13.66 14.14 1.40
N LYS A 83 12.71 15.04 1.67
CA LYS A 83 12.42 15.55 3.02
C LYS A 83 11.29 14.79 3.72
N ARG A 84 10.61 13.89 3.02
CA ARG A 84 9.54 13.05 3.58
C ARG A 84 10.14 12.09 4.61
N ILE A 85 9.42 11.89 5.72
CA ILE A 85 9.81 10.90 6.72
C ILE A 85 9.98 9.50 6.08
N SER A 86 11.03 8.78 6.51
CA SER A 86 11.25 7.41 6.05
C SER A 86 10.24 6.44 6.69
N GLY A 87 10.08 5.25 6.12
CA GLY A 87 9.20 4.22 6.70
C GLY A 87 9.63 3.83 8.12
N SER A 88 10.93 3.66 8.35
CA SER A 88 11.49 3.32 9.66
C SER A 88 11.28 4.43 10.70
N ASP A 89 11.47 5.69 10.31
CA ASP A 89 11.26 6.82 11.23
C ASP A 89 9.78 7.02 11.52
N ALA A 90 8.91 6.76 10.54
CA ALA A 90 7.45 6.82 10.72
C ALA A 90 6.98 5.75 11.70
N LEU A 91 7.49 4.53 11.58
CA LEU A 91 7.17 3.43 12.50
C LEU A 91 7.69 3.68 13.93
N SER A 92 8.80 4.41 14.05
CA SER A 92 9.36 4.87 15.34
C SER A 92 8.63 6.08 15.93
N HIS A 93 7.60 6.61 15.28
CA HIS A 93 6.90 7.80 15.73
C HIS A 93 5.95 7.48 16.90
N PRO A 94 5.87 8.33 17.95
CA PRO A 94 5.06 8.05 19.15
C PRO A 94 3.59 7.72 18.88
N TYR A 95 3.01 8.32 17.84
CA TYR A 95 1.64 8.02 17.39
C TYR A 95 1.38 6.53 17.15
N LEU A 96 2.38 5.76 16.70
CA LEU A 96 2.24 4.34 16.36
C LEU A 96 2.62 3.40 17.51
N ASP A 97 3.09 3.90 18.66
CA ASP A 97 3.56 3.07 19.76
C ASP A 97 2.48 2.13 20.30
N GLU A 98 1.26 2.64 20.53
CA GLU A 98 0.15 1.82 21.01
C GLU A 98 -0.23 0.73 20.00
N GLY A 99 -0.32 1.10 18.71
CA GLY A 99 -0.63 0.17 17.62
C GLY A 99 0.42 -0.93 17.49
N ARG A 100 1.70 -0.54 17.55
CA ARG A 100 2.86 -1.45 17.51
C ARG A 100 2.85 -2.40 18.69
N LEU A 101 2.62 -1.90 19.90
CA LEU A 101 2.53 -2.73 21.10
C LEU A 101 1.34 -3.69 21.02
N ARG A 102 0.16 -3.23 20.59
CA ARG A 102 -1.03 -4.08 20.42
C ARG A 102 -0.79 -5.18 19.39
N TYR A 103 -0.23 -4.85 18.22
CA TYR A 103 0.14 -5.82 17.20
C TYR A 103 1.06 -6.89 17.78
N HIS A 104 2.13 -6.44 18.44
CA HIS A 104 3.08 -7.35 19.05
C HIS A 104 2.49 -8.13 20.19
N THR A 105 1.44 -7.67 20.90
CA THR A 105 0.80 -8.34 22.06
C THR A 105 -0.12 -9.50 21.69
N CYS A 106 -0.74 -9.49 20.51
CA CYS A 106 -1.73 -10.54 20.19
C CYS A 106 -1.90 -10.90 18.70
N MET A 107 -1.33 -10.15 17.76
CA MET A 107 -1.60 -10.34 16.33
C MET A 107 -0.37 -10.83 15.55
N CYS A 108 0.82 -10.65 16.10
CA CYS A 108 2.07 -11.01 15.43
C CYS A 108 2.34 -12.53 15.48
N GLN A 109 3.17 -13.01 14.56
CA GLN A 109 3.74 -14.36 14.60
C GLN A 109 5.13 -14.42 15.25
N CYS A 110 5.76 -13.28 15.51
CA CYS A 110 7.14 -13.19 16.02
C CYS A 110 7.24 -13.24 17.55
N CYS A 111 6.15 -13.00 18.28
CA CYS A 111 6.08 -13.14 19.74
C CYS A 111 5.19 -14.31 20.12
N TYR A 112 5.46 -14.95 21.26
CA TYR A 112 4.73 -16.15 21.70
C TYR A 112 4.53 -16.15 23.22
N SER A 113 3.50 -16.88 23.67
CA SER A 113 3.18 -17.01 25.09
C SER A 113 3.78 -18.29 25.67
N VAL A 114 4.35 -18.19 26.87
CA VAL A 114 4.81 -19.30 27.71
C VAL A 114 4.12 -19.20 29.09
N PRO A 115 4.16 -20.24 29.95
CA PRO A 115 3.49 -20.18 31.25
C PRO A 115 3.97 -19.03 32.16
N SER A 116 5.21 -18.58 32.01
CA SER A 116 5.77 -17.45 32.76
C SER A 116 5.42 -16.06 32.19
N GLY A 117 4.69 -15.99 31.08
CA GLY A 117 4.31 -14.73 30.44
C GLY A 117 4.58 -14.73 28.94
N ARG A 118 4.63 -13.54 28.35
CA ARG A 118 4.79 -13.38 26.91
C ARG A 118 6.23 -13.04 26.55
N VAL A 119 6.81 -13.81 25.63
CA VAL A 119 8.16 -13.58 25.10
C VAL A 119 8.04 -12.73 23.84
N TYR A 120 8.62 -11.54 23.90
CA TYR A 120 8.65 -10.60 22.77
C TYR A 120 9.89 -10.83 21.90
N THR A 121 9.74 -10.62 20.59
CA THR A 121 10.88 -10.56 19.67
C THR A 121 11.82 -9.41 20.08
N ARG A 122 13.11 -9.55 19.76
CA ARG A 122 14.13 -8.51 20.00
C ARG A 122 14.01 -7.35 19.01
N ASP A 123 13.55 -7.66 17.81
CA ASP A 123 13.35 -6.70 16.73
C ASP A 123 11.89 -6.77 16.30
N PHE A 124 11.19 -5.65 16.47
CA PHE A 124 9.77 -5.50 16.14
C PHE A 124 9.53 -5.26 14.65
N GLU A 125 10.55 -4.80 13.92
CA GLU A 125 10.44 -4.33 12.53
C GLU A 125 11.65 -4.80 11.70
N PRO A 126 11.85 -6.12 11.58
CA PRO A 126 13.00 -6.65 10.85
C PRO A 126 12.91 -6.29 9.35
N PRO A 127 14.03 -5.91 8.71
CA PRO A 127 14.06 -5.75 7.27
C PRO A 127 13.87 -7.10 6.56
N ALA A 128 13.42 -7.06 5.30
CA ALA A 128 13.38 -8.26 4.48
C ALA A 128 14.79 -8.85 4.32
N GLU A 129 14.95 -10.16 4.54
CA GLU A 129 16.25 -10.85 4.44
C GLU A 129 16.89 -10.72 3.06
N ARG A 130 16.07 -10.62 2.01
CA ARG A 130 16.50 -10.50 0.62
C ARG A 130 15.70 -9.40 -0.07
N PRO A 131 16.36 -8.45 -0.75
CA PRO A 131 15.67 -7.49 -1.60
C PRO A 131 14.88 -8.21 -2.69
N PHE A 132 13.72 -7.65 -3.04
CA PHE A 132 12.98 -8.14 -4.19
C PHE A 132 13.72 -7.82 -5.48
N SER A 133 13.90 -8.83 -6.35
CA SER A 133 14.54 -8.66 -7.66
C SER A 133 13.49 -8.32 -8.72
N HIS A 134 13.71 -7.21 -9.42
CA HIS A 134 12.89 -6.79 -10.57
C HIS A 134 13.39 -7.39 -11.89
N SER A 135 14.41 -8.27 -11.86
CA SER A 135 15.02 -8.83 -13.07
C SER A 135 14.04 -9.65 -13.93
N TYR A 136 12.99 -10.22 -13.33
CA TYR A 136 11.99 -10.99 -14.08
C TYR A 136 11.19 -10.10 -15.05
N GLU A 137 11.06 -8.79 -14.80
CA GLU A 137 10.33 -7.89 -15.69
C GLU A 137 10.95 -7.83 -17.09
N GLN A 138 12.28 -8.03 -17.17
CA GLN A 138 13.01 -8.11 -18.44
C GLN A 138 12.60 -9.33 -19.28
N SER A 139 12.02 -10.36 -18.64
CA SER A 139 11.57 -11.58 -19.32
C SER A 139 10.09 -11.56 -19.72
N LEU A 140 9.32 -10.52 -19.31
CA LEU A 140 7.89 -10.39 -19.58
C LEU A 140 7.61 -9.66 -20.91
N LEU A 141 8.15 -10.17 -22.01
CA LEU A 141 7.99 -9.55 -23.34
C LEU A 141 6.69 -9.98 -24.05
N SER A 142 6.02 -11.02 -23.55
CA SER A 142 4.78 -11.54 -24.12
C SER A 142 3.83 -12.08 -23.05
N VAL A 143 2.54 -12.07 -23.35
CA VAL A 143 1.49 -12.68 -22.51
C VAL A 143 1.77 -14.17 -22.28
N TRP A 144 2.32 -14.86 -23.28
CA TRP A 144 2.65 -16.28 -23.17
C TRP A 144 3.76 -16.54 -22.15
N GLN A 145 4.84 -15.76 -22.15
CA GLN A 145 5.90 -15.87 -21.13
C GLN A 145 5.36 -15.59 -19.72
N GLY A 146 4.46 -14.61 -19.58
CA GLY A 146 3.78 -14.36 -18.32
C GLY A 146 2.95 -15.56 -17.84
N LYS A 147 2.21 -16.20 -18.75
CA LYS A 147 1.44 -17.42 -18.44
C LYS A 147 2.35 -18.57 -18.00
N GLU A 148 3.44 -18.82 -18.71
CA GLU A 148 4.41 -19.87 -18.37
C GLU A 148 5.05 -19.64 -17.00
N LEU A 149 5.45 -18.41 -16.69
CA LEU A 149 6.02 -18.08 -15.37
C LEU A 149 5.02 -18.34 -14.24
N ILE A 150 3.76 -17.94 -14.41
CA ILE A 150 2.70 -18.19 -13.42
C ILE A 150 2.43 -19.68 -13.29
N HIS A 151 2.29 -20.39 -14.41
CA HIS A 151 2.03 -21.82 -14.44
C HIS A 151 3.15 -22.61 -13.74
N ARG A 152 4.41 -22.29 -14.06
CA ARG A 152 5.58 -22.86 -13.40
C ARG A 152 5.58 -22.58 -11.91
N PHE A 153 5.36 -21.33 -11.50
CA PHE A 153 5.30 -20.96 -10.08
C PHE A 153 4.25 -21.76 -9.31
N ILE A 154 3.03 -21.91 -9.86
CA ILE A 154 1.94 -22.68 -9.25
C ILE A 154 2.34 -24.15 -9.12
N THR A 155 2.88 -24.73 -10.20
CA THR A 155 3.25 -26.14 -10.25
C THR A 155 4.36 -26.47 -9.25
N GLU A 156 5.40 -25.63 -9.20
CA GLU A 156 6.50 -25.75 -8.23
C GLU A 156 6.00 -25.56 -6.78
N HIS A 157 5.12 -24.60 -6.54
CA HIS A 157 4.53 -24.38 -5.21
C HIS A 157 3.68 -25.56 -4.73
N GLN A 158 2.97 -26.24 -5.64
CA GLN A 158 2.17 -27.43 -5.31
C GLN A 158 3.03 -28.67 -5.04
N GLN A 159 4.21 -28.76 -5.64
CA GLN A 159 5.16 -29.85 -5.40
C GLN A 159 5.92 -29.71 -4.07
N GLY A 160 5.86 -28.55 -3.41
CA GLY A 160 6.42 -28.34 -2.08
C GLY A 160 5.75 -29.20 -1.01
N LYS A 161 6.49 -29.57 0.05
CA LYS A 161 6.00 -30.36 1.22
C LYS A 161 4.93 -29.67 2.08
N ARG A 162 4.32 -28.57 1.62
CA ARG A 162 3.31 -27.85 2.39
C ARG A 162 2.00 -28.61 2.34
N VAL A 163 1.42 -28.86 3.52
CA VAL A 163 0.09 -29.45 3.64
C VAL A 163 -0.89 -28.54 2.89
N PRO A 164 -1.68 -29.06 1.93
CA PRO A 164 -2.68 -28.27 1.24
C PRO A 164 -3.57 -27.55 2.26
N LEU A 165 -3.94 -26.30 1.98
CA LEU A 165 -4.93 -25.60 2.81
C LEU A 165 -6.26 -26.32 2.68
N CYS A 166 -6.53 -27.19 3.65
CA CYS A 166 -7.79 -27.91 3.76
C CYS A 166 -8.81 -27.00 4.45
N ILE A 167 -10.03 -27.02 3.94
CA ILE A 167 -11.14 -26.34 4.60
C ILE A 167 -11.42 -27.07 5.91
N ASN A 168 -11.39 -26.36 7.04
CA ASN A 168 -11.73 -26.93 8.33
C ASN A 168 -13.24 -27.25 8.39
N PRO A 169 -13.65 -28.54 8.34
CA PRO A 169 -15.06 -28.92 8.34
C PRO A 169 -15.75 -28.65 9.69
N GLN A 170 -14.96 -28.43 10.74
CA GLN A 170 -15.45 -28.13 12.08
C GLN A 170 -15.63 -26.63 12.32
N SER A 171 -15.24 -25.77 11.38
CA SER A 171 -15.46 -24.33 11.48
C SER A 171 -16.95 -24.00 11.47
N ALA A 172 -17.38 -23.06 12.31
CA ALA A 172 -18.75 -22.54 12.33
C ALA A 172 -19.20 -22.01 10.95
N ALA A 173 -18.26 -21.52 10.14
CA ALA A 173 -18.51 -21.00 8.80
C ALA A 173 -18.62 -22.08 7.71
N PHE A 174 -18.29 -23.34 8.00
CA PHE A 174 -18.20 -24.40 6.99
C PHE A 174 -19.54 -24.66 6.27
N LYS A 175 -20.64 -24.72 7.02
CA LYS A 175 -21.98 -24.96 6.47
C LYS A 175 -22.44 -23.87 5.49
N THR A 176 -22.08 -22.62 5.77
CA THR A 176 -22.38 -21.48 4.89
C THR A 176 -21.47 -21.52 3.66
N PHE A 177 -20.19 -21.83 3.86
CA PHE A 177 -19.20 -21.90 2.79
C PHE A 177 -19.56 -22.96 1.73
N ILE A 178 -19.96 -24.18 2.12
CA ILE A 178 -20.31 -25.25 1.16
C ILE A 178 -21.58 -24.96 0.35
N ARG A 179 -22.42 -24.02 0.81
CA ARG A 179 -23.62 -23.55 0.09
C ARG A 179 -23.34 -22.35 -0.81
N SER A 180 -22.13 -21.80 -0.75
CA SER A 180 -21.73 -20.67 -1.58
C SER A 180 -21.44 -21.08 -3.01
N THR A 181 -21.60 -20.11 -3.93
CA THR A 181 -21.24 -20.27 -5.35
C THR A 181 -19.76 -20.61 -5.55
N ALA A 182 -18.87 -20.14 -4.65
CA ALA A 182 -17.44 -20.41 -4.70
C ALA A 182 -17.11 -21.92 -4.61
N TRP A 183 -17.84 -22.68 -3.77
CA TRP A 183 -17.66 -24.14 -3.64
C TRP A 183 -18.25 -24.92 -4.83
N HIS A 184 -19.30 -24.39 -5.45
CA HIS A 184 -19.91 -25.02 -6.62
C HIS A 184 -19.02 -24.87 -7.88
N SER A 185 -18.40 -23.70 -8.08
CA SER A 185 -17.47 -23.46 -9.20
C SER A 185 -16.22 -24.36 -9.14
N SER A 186 -15.68 -24.65 -7.95
CA SER A 186 -14.50 -25.53 -7.81
C SER A 186 -14.78 -26.99 -8.16
N LYS A 187 -16.04 -27.45 -8.13
CA LYS A 187 -16.42 -28.81 -8.55
C LYS A 187 -16.65 -28.93 -10.05
N VAL A 188 -17.10 -27.86 -10.71
CA VAL A 188 -17.30 -27.84 -12.17
C VAL A 188 -15.95 -27.95 -12.88
N SER A 189 -14.92 -27.23 -12.40
CA SER A 189 -13.57 -27.29 -12.98
C SER A 189 -12.90 -28.67 -12.92
N ARG A 190 -13.33 -29.57 -12.01
CA ARG A 190 -12.81 -30.95 -11.93
C ARG A 190 -13.57 -31.96 -12.79
N LYS A 191 -14.72 -31.58 -13.34
CA LYS A 191 -15.56 -32.47 -14.14
C LYS A 191 -15.24 -32.41 -15.64
N GLU A 192 -14.48 -31.39 -16.05
CA GLU A 192 -14.10 -31.13 -17.44
C GLU A 192 -12.74 -31.75 -17.83
N GLU A 193 -12.08 -32.43 -16.87
CA GLU A 193 -10.78 -33.09 -17.03
C GLU A 193 -10.92 -34.64 -16.98
N ARG A 194 -12.05 -35.18 -17.47
CA ARG A 194 -12.30 -36.62 -17.59
C ARG A 194 -12.88 -37.01 -18.94
#